data_AF-A0A5Q2Q9E8-F1
#
_entry.id   AF-A0A5Q2Q9E8-F1
#
_cell.length_a   1.000
_cell.length_b   1.000
_cell.length_c   1.000
_cell.angle_alpha   90.00
_cell.angle_beta   90.00
_cell.angle_gamma   90.00
#
_symmetry.space_group_name_H-M   'P 1'
#
loop_
_entity.id
_entity.type
_entity.pdbx_description
1 polymer ?
#
loop_
_entity_poly.entity_id
_entity_poly.type
_entity_poly.pdbx_seq_one_letter_code
_entity_poly.pdbx_strand_id
1 'polypeptide(L)'
;MTSQSVWLGSARQPMRWIMIGFLALAAANFLLILVLNLVSEGDIGIHEMIRPAGRPLVVSMLFFIFGSILTTSIYLSDTVETIECEPRGFFDIVSLIASRIAMIFTTLIVLVMFYEVISRYLFSAPTLWANELSLWLAAFVFLLAGQYAMQQRSHIRIYVLYDMMSRPFKKLSDVLTVSMICGFTFALVWGNFADAQRRFDRMETFGTAWDPPMPGTIKPAILIIIVLVAIQAVSNLISDWHKEPETHSPMDDIDQSEIENIKKTLEN
;
A
#
# COMPACT_ATOMS: atom_id res chain seq x y z
N MET A 1 -23.82 -12.34 0.72
CA MET A 1 -22.88 -12.66 -0.36
C MET A 1 -21.75 -13.49 0.22
N THR A 2 -21.69 -14.79 -0.07
CA THR A 2 -20.53 -15.62 0.26
C THR A 2 -19.39 -15.19 -0.66
N SER A 3 -18.59 -14.22 -0.21
CA SER A 3 -17.37 -13.79 -0.90
C SER A 3 -16.49 -15.03 -1.09
N GLN A 4 -16.42 -15.54 -2.32
CA GLN A 4 -15.54 -16.65 -2.65
C GLN A 4 -14.11 -16.20 -2.39
N SER A 5 -13.33 -17.06 -1.73
CA SER A 5 -11.94 -16.79 -1.46
C SER A 5 -11.16 -16.80 -2.77
N VAL A 6 -10.41 -15.73 -3.03
CA VAL A 6 -9.69 -15.54 -4.29
C VAL A 6 -8.43 -16.40 -4.34
N TRP A 7 -7.68 -16.49 -3.23
CA TRP A 7 -6.42 -17.22 -3.22
C TRP A 7 -6.11 -17.96 -1.92
N LEU A 8 -6.65 -17.54 -0.77
CA LEU A 8 -6.39 -18.22 0.51
C LEU A 8 -7.12 -19.57 0.62
N GLY A 9 -8.24 -19.76 -0.09
CA GLY A 9 -9.05 -20.97 -0.06
C GLY A 9 -9.40 -21.41 1.37
N SER A 10 -8.98 -22.62 1.73
CA SER A 10 -9.16 -23.19 3.09
C SER A 10 -8.36 -22.47 4.18
N ALA A 11 -7.30 -21.74 3.81
CA ALA A 11 -6.46 -20.98 4.74
C ALA A 11 -7.08 -19.63 5.17
N ARG A 12 -8.23 -19.22 4.61
CA ARG A 12 -8.89 -17.96 4.98
C ARG A 12 -9.34 -17.93 6.44
N GLN A 13 -9.92 -19.03 6.93
CA GLN A 13 -10.37 -19.16 8.32
C GLN A 13 -9.20 -19.09 9.33
N PRO A 14 -8.12 -19.87 9.19
CA PRO A 14 -6.98 -19.73 10.09
C PRO A 14 -6.34 -18.34 9.98
N MET A 15 -6.26 -17.75 8.77
CA MET A 15 -5.72 -16.39 8.62
C MET A 15 -6.55 -15.33 9.35
N ARG A 16 -7.89 -15.48 9.37
CA ARG A 16 -8.77 -14.61 10.15
C ARG A 16 -8.45 -14.67 11.65
N TRP A 17 -8.21 -15.86 12.19
CA TRP A 17 -7.85 -16.03 13.60
C TRP A 17 -6.48 -15.42 13.92
N ILE A 18 -5.51 -15.59 13.02
CA ILE A 18 -4.19 -14.95 13.16
C ILE A 18 -4.33 -13.42 13.17
N MET A 19 -5.09 -12.85 12.24
CA MET A 19 -5.36 -11.42 12.17
C MET A 19 -6.00 -10.90 13.47
N ILE A 20 -7.06 -11.55 13.94
CA ILE A 20 -7.74 -11.18 15.20
C ILE A 20 -6.77 -11.27 16.38
N GLY A 21 -5.93 -12.31 16.42
CA GLY A 21 -4.90 -12.48 17.44
C GLY A 21 -3.90 -11.32 17.46
N PHE A 22 -3.33 -10.94 16.32
CA PHE A 22 -2.42 -9.80 16.22
C PHE A 22 -3.07 -8.47 16.58
N LEU A 23 -4.32 -8.24 16.15
CA LEU A 23 -5.07 -7.03 16.51
C LEU A 23 -5.33 -6.96 18.02
N ALA A 24 -5.75 -8.06 18.64
CA ALA A 24 -5.99 -8.13 20.08
C ALA A 24 -4.69 -7.92 20.87
N LEU A 25 -3.58 -8.51 20.44
CA LEU A 25 -2.27 -8.33 21.08
C LEU A 25 -1.75 -6.91 20.93
N ALA A 26 -1.90 -6.28 19.75
CA ALA A 26 -1.54 -4.89 19.55
C ALA A 26 -2.36 -3.96 20.46
N ALA A 27 -3.68 -4.17 20.55
CA ALA A 27 -4.56 -3.39 21.41
C ALA A 27 -4.24 -3.59 22.90
N ALA A 28 -4.02 -4.83 23.33
CA ALA A 28 -3.64 -5.15 24.71
C ALA A 28 -2.29 -4.50 25.09
N ASN A 29 -1.30 -4.55 24.19
CA ASN A 29 0.00 -3.94 24.41
C ASN A 29 -0.10 -2.40 24.49
N PHE A 30 -0.89 -1.78 23.61
CA PHE A 30 -1.15 -0.35 23.65
C PHE A 30 -1.86 0.09 24.94
N LEU A 31 -2.89 -0.66 25.37
CA LEU A 31 -3.59 -0.41 26.63
C LEU A 31 -2.66 -0.56 27.84
N LEU A 32 -1.78 -1.57 27.82
CA LEU A 32 -0.79 -1.77 28.87
C LEU A 32 0.16 -0.57 28.96
N ILE A 33 0.67 -0.08 27.83
CA ILE A 33 1.52 1.12 27.78
C ILE A 33 0.77 2.34 28.33
N LEU A 34 -0.49 2.52 27.95
CA LEU A 34 -1.33 3.63 28.41
C LEU A 34 -1.55 3.57 29.94
N VAL A 35 -1.87 2.40 30.49
CA VAL A 35 -2.04 2.21 31.94
C VAL A 35 -0.72 2.45 32.67
N LEU A 36 0.39 1.95 32.14
CA LEU A 36 1.71 2.18 32.74
C LEU A 36 2.09 3.65 32.73
N ASN A 37 1.81 4.39 31.66
CA ASN A 37 2.03 5.84 31.61
C ASN A 37 1.14 6.62 32.60
N LEU A 38 -0.06 6.11 32.93
CA LEU A 38 -0.93 6.74 33.94
C LEU A 38 -0.48 6.44 35.39
N VAL A 39 0.15 5.29 35.61
CA VAL A 39 0.51 4.80 36.96
C VAL A 39 1.98 5.08 37.32
N SER A 40 2.86 5.11 36.33
CA SER A 40 4.30 5.28 36.49
C SER A 40 4.74 6.62 35.91
N GLU A 41 5.54 7.42 36.62
CA GLU A 41 6.13 8.70 36.18
C GLU A 41 7.14 8.57 35.01
N GLY A 42 7.22 7.39 34.39
CA GLY A 42 8.05 7.16 33.22
C GLY A 42 7.30 7.59 31.98
N ASP A 43 7.23 8.89 31.71
CA ASP A 43 6.60 9.43 30.50
C ASP A 43 7.27 8.81 29.27
N ILE A 44 6.61 7.82 28.64
CA ILE A 44 7.01 7.35 27.32
C ILE A 44 6.66 8.47 26.34
N GLY A 45 7.67 9.27 26.00
CA GLY A 45 7.54 10.36 25.06
C GLY A 45 7.23 9.84 23.66
N ILE A 46 6.61 10.70 22.86
CA ILE A 46 6.19 10.36 21.48
C ILE A 46 7.37 9.94 20.60
N HIS A 47 8.58 10.46 20.86
CA HIS A 47 9.81 10.04 20.18
C HIS A 47 10.22 8.60 20.51
N GLU A 48 10.04 8.20 21.76
CA GLU A 48 10.42 6.88 22.25
C GLU A 48 9.49 5.80 21.72
N MET A 49 8.28 6.17 21.27
CA MET A 49 7.34 5.27 20.60
C MET A 49 7.82 4.81 19.22
N ILE A 50 8.60 5.64 18.51
CA ILE A 50 9.17 5.28 17.19
C ILE A 50 10.58 4.72 17.34
N ARG A 51 11.36 5.24 18.29
CA ARG A 51 12.72 4.77 18.57
C ARG A 51 12.75 4.14 19.96
N PRO A 52 12.52 2.82 20.07
CA PRO A 52 12.60 2.13 21.34
C PRO A 52 14.05 2.12 21.81
N ALA A 53 14.44 3.11 22.62
CA ALA A 53 15.77 3.27 23.20
C ALA A 53 16.03 2.24 24.32
N GLY A 54 15.96 0.95 23.99
CA GLY A 54 16.10 -0.16 24.95
C GLY A 54 14.83 -0.49 25.73
N ARG A 55 13.65 0.06 25.35
CA ARG A 55 12.36 -0.27 25.99
C ARG A 55 11.68 -1.46 25.31
N PRO A 56 11.68 -2.67 25.91
CA PRO A 56 11.17 -3.88 25.26
C PRO A 56 9.66 -3.81 25.00
N LEU A 57 8.90 -3.09 25.84
CA LEU A 57 7.46 -2.91 25.65
C LEU A 57 7.15 -2.18 24.34
N VAL A 58 7.87 -1.11 24.03
CA VAL A 58 7.65 -0.37 22.77
C VAL A 58 8.08 -1.20 21.56
N VAL A 59 9.18 -1.96 21.65
CA VAL A 59 9.56 -2.91 20.58
C VAL A 59 8.45 -3.91 20.33
N SER A 60 7.86 -4.47 21.39
CA SER A 60 6.74 -5.41 21.26
C SER A 60 5.50 -4.77 20.65
N MET A 61 5.22 -3.50 21.00
CA MET A 61 4.13 -2.72 20.41
C MET A 61 4.32 -2.58 18.89
N LEU A 62 5.49 -2.13 18.45
CA LEU A 62 5.82 -1.96 17.04
C LEU A 62 5.74 -3.28 16.27
N PHE A 63 6.20 -4.39 16.88
CA PHE A 63 6.08 -5.72 16.30
C PHE A 63 4.61 -6.15 16.11
N PHE A 64 3.77 -5.97 17.13
CA PHE A 64 2.35 -6.34 17.03
C PHE A 64 1.57 -5.41 16.10
N ILE A 65 1.89 -4.12 16.04
CA ILE A 65 1.31 -3.18 15.06
C ILE A 65 1.70 -3.60 13.64
N PHE A 66 2.98 -3.88 13.38
CA PHE A 66 3.41 -4.35 12.07
C PHE A 66 2.72 -5.66 11.68
N GLY A 67 2.68 -6.63 12.61
CA GLY A 67 2.02 -7.91 12.41
C GLY A 67 0.52 -7.77 12.18
N SER A 68 -0.16 -6.85 12.86
CA SER A 68 -1.60 -6.62 12.66
C SER A 68 -1.90 -5.99 11.31
N ILE A 69 -1.10 -5.02 10.87
CA ILE A 69 -1.24 -4.41 9.54
C ILE A 69 -1.00 -5.45 8.44
N LEU A 70 0.07 -6.24 8.57
CA LEU A 70 0.42 -7.27 7.58
C LEU A 70 -0.65 -8.36 7.47
N THR A 71 -1.08 -8.92 8.60
CA THR A 71 -2.08 -10.00 8.62
C THR A 71 -3.47 -9.51 8.20
N THR A 72 -3.84 -8.28 8.58
CA THR A 72 -5.08 -7.65 8.11
C THR A 72 -5.05 -7.43 6.61
N SER A 73 -3.95 -6.90 6.08
CA SER A 73 -3.79 -6.71 4.64
C SER A 73 -3.91 -8.04 3.88
N ILE A 74 -3.24 -9.09 4.34
CA ILE A 74 -3.34 -10.42 3.70
C ILE A 74 -4.78 -10.95 3.74
N TYR A 75 -5.46 -10.86 4.88
CA TYR A 75 -6.84 -11.30 5.00
C TYR A 75 -7.79 -10.53 4.07
N LEU A 76 -7.65 -9.20 4.01
CA LEU A 76 -8.46 -8.34 3.13
C LEU A 76 -8.11 -8.47 1.64
N SER A 77 -6.91 -8.95 1.31
CA SER A 77 -6.49 -9.20 -0.08
C SER A 77 -7.19 -10.41 -0.70
N ASP A 78 -7.81 -11.27 0.11
CA ASP A 78 -8.54 -12.45 -0.37
C ASP A 78 -9.88 -12.10 -1.04
N THR A 79 -10.31 -10.85 -0.94
CA THR A 79 -11.55 -10.36 -1.53
C THR A 79 -11.24 -9.38 -2.63
N VAL A 80 -11.66 -9.71 -3.85
CA VAL A 80 -11.59 -8.83 -5.03
C VAL A 80 -12.87 -8.00 -5.07
N GLU A 81 -12.72 -6.69 -5.11
CA GLU A 81 -13.86 -5.76 -5.29
C GLU A 81 -14.27 -5.68 -6.76
N THR A 82 -15.47 -5.15 -7.04
CA THR A 82 -16.06 -5.13 -8.39
C THR A 82 -15.23 -4.37 -9.43
N ILE A 83 -14.38 -3.45 -8.99
CA ILE A 83 -13.56 -2.57 -9.84
C ILE A 83 -12.15 -3.17 -10.04
N GLU A 84 -11.82 -4.25 -9.34
CA GLU A 84 -10.47 -4.82 -9.35
C GLU A 84 -10.32 -5.93 -10.40
N CYS A 85 -9.20 -5.92 -11.15
CA CYS A 85 -8.84 -7.03 -12.01
C CYS A 85 -8.57 -8.30 -11.18
N GLU A 86 -9.10 -9.43 -11.64
CA GLU A 86 -8.81 -10.73 -11.03
C GLU A 86 -7.30 -11.04 -11.08
N PRO A 87 -6.69 -11.45 -9.94
CA PRO A 87 -5.27 -11.80 -9.91
C PRO A 87 -5.03 -13.07 -10.71
N ARG A 88 -4.08 -13.02 -11.66
CA ARG A 88 -3.71 -14.17 -12.50
C ARG A 88 -2.41 -14.82 -12.08
N GLY A 89 -1.56 -14.10 -11.35
CA GLY A 89 -0.25 -14.58 -10.91
C GLY A 89 0.12 -14.19 -9.49
N PHE A 90 1.23 -14.75 -9.01
CA PHE A 90 1.78 -14.48 -7.68
C PHE A 90 2.06 -12.98 -7.46
N PHE A 91 2.62 -12.30 -8.46
CA PHE A 91 2.92 -10.87 -8.37
C PHE A 91 1.66 -10.01 -8.23
N ASP A 92 0.54 -10.45 -8.81
CA ASP A 92 -0.73 -9.75 -8.65
C ASP A 92 -1.23 -9.85 -7.21
N ILE A 93 -1.07 -11.01 -6.56
CA ILE A 93 -1.40 -11.20 -5.14
C ILE A 93 -0.56 -10.28 -4.26
N VAL A 94 0.75 -10.17 -4.53
CA VAL A 94 1.64 -9.24 -3.80
C VAL A 94 1.18 -7.79 -3.97
N SER A 95 0.78 -7.40 -5.18
CA SER A 95 0.25 -6.07 -5.47
C SER A 95 -1.11 -5.80 -4.80
N LEU A 96 -1.97 -6.82 -4.66
CA LEU A 96 -3.22 -6.74 -3.88
C LEU A 96 -2.93 -6.57 -2.38
N ILE A 97 -2.00 -7.31 -1.81
CA ILE A 97 -1.59 -7.13 -0.40
C ILE A 97 -1.05 -5.70 -0.20
N ALA A 98 -0.20 -5.22 -1.12
CA ALA A 98 0.31 -3.84 -1.09
C ALA A 98 -0.82 -2.80 -1.13
N SER A 99 -1.86 -3.00 -1.94
CA SER A 99 -3.01 -2.10 -2.01
C SER A 99 -3.82 -2.07 -0.71
N ARG A 100 -4.00 -3.22 -0.05
CA ARG A 100 -4.67 -3.28 1.27
C ARG A 100 -3.86 -2.59 2.37
N ILE A 101 -2.53 -2.62 2.31
CA ILE A 101 -1.69 -1.81 3.22
C ILE A 101 -1.93 -0.31 2.96
N ALA A 102 -1.95 0.11 1.70
CA ALA A 102 -2.22 1.50 1.33
C ALA A 102 -3.62 1.96 1.78
N MET A 103 -4.62 1.09 1.69
CA MET A 103 -5.99 1.33 2.19
C MET A 103 -5.97 1.59 3.70
N ILE A 104 -5.33 0.70 4.48
CA ILE A 104 -5.19 0.86 5.93
C ILE A 104 -4.47 2.17 6.28
N PHE A 105 -3.36 2.48 5.59
CA PHE A 105 -2.61 3.72 5.83
C PHE A 105 -3.44 4.97 5.51
N THR A 106 -4.23 4.94 4.45
CA THR A 106 -5.13 6.04 4.09
C THR A 106 -6.17 6.27 5.19
N THR A 107 -6.78 5.21 5.72
CA THR A 107 -7.69 5.31 6.87
C THR A 107 -6.98 5.89 8.10
N LEU A 108 -5.76 5.46 8.40
CA LEU A 108 -4.98 5.98 9.52
C LEU A 108 -4.66 7.47 9.35
N ILE A 109 -4.31 7.92 8.14
CA ILE A 109 -4.08 9.35 7.84
C ILE A 109 -5.33 10.17 8.17
N VAL A 110 -6.51 9.72 7.72
CA VAL A 110 -7.77 10.43 7.99
C VAL A 110 -8.02 10.53 9.49
N LEU A 111 -7.84 9.44 10.25
CA LEU A 111 -8.03 9.43 11.70
C LEU A 111 -7.04 10.36 12.43
N VAL A 112 -5.76 10.33 12.05
CA VAL A 112 -4.71 11.17 12.64
C VAL A 112 -4.97 12.66 12.34
N MET A 113 -5.34 12.99 11.11
CA MET A 113 -5.62 14.38 10.72
C MET A 113 -6.91 14.89 11.38
N PHE A 114 -7.93 14.04 11.51
CA PHE A 114 -9.15 14.39 12.23
C PHE A 114 -8.87 14.66 13.72
N TYR A 115 -8.05 13.82 14.34
CA TYR A 115 -7.58 14.05 15.71
C TYR A 115 -6.81 15.38 15.85
N GLU A 116 -5.91 15.70 14.92
CA GLU A 116 -5.17 16.97 14.94
C GLU A 116 -6.10 18.19 14.83
N VAL A 117 -7.09 18.14 13.95
CA VAL A 117 -8.10 19.20 13.82
C VAL A 117 -8.85 19.38 15.15
N ILE A 118 -9.32 18.30 15.77
CA ILE A 118 -9.97 18.36 17.08
C ILE A 118 -9.04 18.94 18.15
N SER A 119 -7.81 18.42 18.26
CA SER A 119 -6.82 18.84 19.26
C SER A 119 -6.51 20.33 19.16
N ARG A 120 -6.34 20.82 17.93
CA ARG A 120 -6.01 22.21 17.65
C ARG A 120 -7.18 23.16 17.91
N TYR A 121 -8.37 22.84 17.43
CA TYR A 121 -9.49 23.78 17.46
C TYR A 121 -10.35 23.69 18.73
N LEU A 122 -10.49 22.51 19.34
CA LEU A 122 -11.26 22.35 20.58
C LEU A 122 -10.40 22.51 21.82
N PHE A 123 -9.18 21.97 21.82
CA PHE A 123 -8.31 21.94 22.99
C PHE A 123 -7.17 22.97 22.96
N SER A 124 -7.04 23.74 21.87
CA SER A 124 -5.92 24.69 21.66
C SER A 124 -4.53 24.06 21.85
N ALA A 125 -4.41 22.76 21.60
CA ALA A 125 -3.22 21.96 21.83
C ALA A 125 -2.78 21.29 20.51
N PRO A 126 -2.06 22.00 19.63
CA PRO A 126 -1.59 21.43 18.37
C PRO A 126 -0.57 20.32 18.63
N THR A 127 -0.62 19.24 17.84
CA THR A 127 0.35 18.14 18.00
C THR A 127 1.55 18.31 17.08
N LEU A 128 2.72 17.91 17.57
CA LEU A 128 3.99 18.00 16.83
C LEU A 128 4.17 16.86 15.83
N TRP A 129 3.43 15.76 15.98
CA TRP A 129 3.66 14.50 15.25
C TRP A 129 2.63 14.22 14.16
N ALA A 130 1.38 14.70 14.28
CA ALA A 130 0.29 14.26 13.41
C ALA A 130 0.55 14.60 11.93
N ASN A 131 1.03 15.81 11.65
CA ASN A 131 1.34 16.25 10.29
C ASN A 131 2.50 15.47 9.66
N GLU A 132 3.54 15.18 10.44
CA GLU A 132 4.69 14.44 9.93
C GLU A 132 4.39 12.95 9.77
N LEU A 133 3.59 12.37 10.67
CA LEU A 133 3.11 10.99 10.54
C LEU A 133 2.23 10.83 9.30
N SER A 134 1.32 11.78 9.05
CA SER A 134 0.46 11.72 7.87
C SER A 134 1.26 11.85 6.58
N LEU A 135 2.26 12.73 6.53
CA LEU A 135 3.19 12.84 5.41
C LEU A 135 3.98 11.54 5.18
N TRP A 136 4.47 10.92 6.26
CA TRP A 136 5.23 9.68 6.19
C TRP A 136 4.38 8.52 5.65
N LEU A 137 3.16 8.36 6.17
CA LEU A 137 2.20 7.36 5.70
C LEU A 137 1.77 7.65 4.25
N ALA A 138 1.53 8.91 3.89
CA ALA A 138 1.15 9.30 2.54
C ALA A 138 2.24 8.92 1.52
N ALA A 139 3.52 9.11 1.86
CA ALA A 139 4.62 8.68 1.01
C ALA A 139 4.57 7.17 0.72
N PHE A 140 4.31 6.32 1.71
CA PHE A 140 4.10 4.89 1.48
C PHE A 140 2.84 4.59 0.67
N VAL A 141 1.73 5.31 0.93
CA VAL A 141 0.49 5.16 0.13
C VAL A 141 0.77 5.45 -1.33
N PHE A 142 1.48 6.53 -1.68
CA PHE A 142 1.82 6.83 -3.07
C PHE A 142 2.65 5.72 -3.74
N LEU A 143 3.63 5.17 -3.03
CA LEU A 143 4.46 4.09 -3.55
C LEU A 143 3.65 2.80 -3.79
N LEU A 144 2.86 2.38 -2.79
CA LEU A 144 2.03 1.18 -2.88
C LEU A 144 0.90 1.33 -3.91
N ALA A 145 0.30 2.52 -4.01
CA ALA A 145 -0.70 2.84 -5.02
C ALA A 145 -0.12 2.80 -6.44
N GLY A 146 1.13 3.23 -6.64
CA GLY A 146 1.83 3.10 -7.92
C GLY A 146 2.00 1.63 -8.35
N GLN A 147 2.39 0.77 -7.41
CA GLN A 147 2.48 -0.67 -7.66
C GLN A 147 1.11 -1.29 -8.01
N TYR A 148 0.08 -0.90 -7.26
CA TYR A 148 -1.28 -1.36 -7.48
C TYR A 148 -1.84 -0.89 -8.82
N ALA A 149 -1.61 0.37 -9.20
CA ALA A 149 -2.03 0.92 -10.50
C ALA A 149 -1.37 0.19 -11.68
N MET A 150 -0.11 -0.26 -11.53
CA MET A 150 0.57 -1.09 -12.53
C MET A 150 -0.12 -2.45 -12.67
N GLN A 151 -0.50 -3.10 -11.57
CA GLN A 151 -1.26 -4.35 -11.59
C GLN A 151 -2.64 -4.18 -12.22
N GLN A 152 -3.34 -3.09 -11.89
CA GLN A 152 -4.65 -2.75 -12.43
C GLN A 152 -4.64 -2.16 -13.84
N ARG A 153 -3.46 -2.06 -14.49
CA ARG A 153 -3.35 -1.60 -15.88
C ARG A 153 -3.86 -0.19 -16.13
N SER A 154 -4.02 0.60 -15.08
CA SER A 154 -4.70 1.91 -15.08
C SER A 154 -3.84 3.06 -15.62
N HIS A 155 -2.65 2.76 -16.14
CA HIS A 155 -1.83 3.77 -16.81
C HIS A 155 -2.52 4.25 -18.08
N ILE A 156 -2.51 5.57 -18.29
CA ILE A 156 -3.08 6.21 -19.47
C ILE A 156 -2.40 5.63 -20.73
N ARG A 157 -3.20 5.03 -21.61
CA ARG A 157 -2.78 4.50 -22.90
C ARG A 157 -3.54 5.17 -24.03
N ILE A 158 -2.86 5.43 -25.14
CA ILE A 158 -3.49 5.96 -26.35
C ILE A 158 -4.04 4.79 -27.15
N TYR A 159 -5.27 4.39 -26.84
CA TYR A 159 -5.92 3.24 -27.48
C TYR A 159 -6.10 3.43 -28.99
N VAL A 160 -6.41 4.64 -29.46
CA VAL A 160 -6.60 4.93 -30.89
C VAL A 160 -5.38 4.54 -31.72
N LEU A 161 -4.17 4.96 -31.29
CA LEU A 161 -2.95 4.62 -32.00
C LEU A 161 -2.64 3.13 -31.88
N TYR A 162 -2.83 2.57 -30.67
CA TYR A 162 -2.60 1.16 -30.42
C TYR A 162 -3.48 0.28 -31.32
N ASP A 163 -4.76 0.58 -31.46
CA ASP A 163 -5.72 -0.21 -32.24
C ASP A 163 -5.52 -0.14 -33.75
N MET A 164 -4.89 0.93 -34.23
CA MET A 164 -4.46 1.02 -35.63
C MET A 164 -3.22 0.15 -35.94
N MET A 165 -2.47 -0.30 -34.93
CA MET A 165 -1.25 -1.09 -35.12
C MET A 165 -1.57 -2.56 -35.40
N SER A 166 -0.83 -3.18 -36.32
CA SER A 166 -0.91 -4.63 -36.54
C SER A 166 -0.35 -5.40 -35.34
N ARG A 167 -0.79 -6.66 -35.14
CA ARG A 167 -0.39 -7.51 -34.01
C ARG A 167 1.13 -7.52 -33.70
N PRO A 168 2.06 -7.63 -34.67
CA PRO A 168 3.49 -7.60 -34.35
C PRO A 168 3.97 -6.24 -33.83
N PHE A 169 3.40 -5.14 -34.32
CA PHE A 169 3.74 -3.79 -33.86
C PHE A 169 3.19 -3.52 -32.46
N LYS A 170 1.98 -4.00 -32.13
CA LYS A 170 1.44 -3.97 -30.76
C LYS A 170 2.41 -4.64 -29.77
N LYS A 171 2.80 -5.88 -30.07
CA LYS A 171 3.78 -6.63 -29.25
C LYS A 171 5.13 -5.93 -29.11
N LEU A 172 5.64 -5.34 -30.20
CA LEU A 172 6.89 -4.58 -30.16
C LEU A 172 6.77 -3.35 -29.25
N SER A 173 5.64 -2.64 -29.31
CA SER A 173 5.36 -1.48 -28.44
C SER A 173 5.30 -1.87 -26.97
N ASP A 174 4.64 -2.98 -26.63
CA ASP A 174 4.56 -3.49 -25.26
C ASP A 174 5.96 -3.89 -24.73
N VAL A 175 6.74 -4.62 -25.54
CA VAL A 175 8.13 -5.00 -25.20
C VAL A 175 9.01 -3.77 -25.02
N LEU A 176 8.90 -2.77 -25.90
CA LEU A 176 9.67 -1.54 -25.79
C LEU A 176 9.31 -0.79 -24.50
N THR A 177 8.03 -0.68 -24.19
CA THR A 177 7.54 0.00 -22.98
C THR A 177 8.09 -0.66 -21.71
N VAL A 178 7.98 -1.99 -21.63
CA VAL A 178 8.48 -2.75 -20.48
C VAL A 178 10.00 -2.71 -20.40
N SER A 179 10.70 -2.75 -21.54
CA SER A 179 12.16 -2.57 -21.60
C SER A 179 12.58 -1.20 -21.07
N MET A 180 11.86 -0.13 -21.43
CA MET A 180 12.11 1.22 -20.91
C MET A 180 11.85 1.30 -19.40
N ILE A 181 10.77 0.66 -18.89
CA ILE A 181 10.50 0.58 -17.44
C ILE A 181 11.64 -0.15 -16.72
N CYS A 182 12.10 -1.28 -17.25
CA CYS A 182 13.22 -2.05 -16.69
C CYS A 182 14.54 -1.24 -16.73
N GLY A 183 14.82 -0.56 -17.84
CA GLY A 183 16.01 0.29 -17.98
C GLY A 183 16.00 1.48 -17.01
N PHE A 184 14.85 2.14 -16.87
CA PHE A 184 14.67 3.22 -15.91
C PHE A 184 14.83 2.73 -14.46
N THR A 185 14.23 1.57 -14.14
CA THR A 185 14.35 0.92 -12.83
C THR A 185 15.81 0.59 -12.52
N PHE A 186 16.54 0.01 -13.47
CA PHE A 186 17.96 -0.26 -13.33
C PHE A 186 18.77 1.02 -13.08
N ALA A 187 18.55 2.07 -13.86
CA ALA A 187 19.24 3.35 -13.69
C ALA A 187 18.95 4.00 -12.33
N LEU A 188 17.70 3.97 -11.87
CA LEU A 188 17.32 4.48 -10.55
C LEU A 188 17.96 3.71 -9.41
N VAL A 189 17.90 2.37 -9.45
CA VAL A 189 18.51 1.53 -8.43
C VAL A 189 20.02 1.74 -8.42
N TRP A 190 20.69 1.65 -9.58
CA TRP A 190 22.12 1.84 -9.68
C TRP A 190 22.57 3.22 -9.17
N GLY A 191 21.88 4.29 -9.58
CA GLY A 191 22.24 5.66 -9.21
C GLY A 191 21.99 6.01 -7.74
N ASN A 192 21.00 5.37 -7.09
CA ASN A 192 20.57 5.75 -5.75
C ASN A 192 20.84 4.69 -4.68
N PHE A 193 21.28 3.48 -5.03
CA PHE A 193 21.48 2.38 -4.06
C PHE A 193 22.42 2.76 -2.92
N ALA A 194 23.58 3.34 -3.24
CA ALA A 194 24.57 3.72 -2.24
C ALA A 194 24.06 4.84 -1.31
N ASP A 195 23.28 5.79 -1.84
CA ASP A 195 22.66 6.81 -0.99
C ASP A 195 21.57 6.17 -0.12
N ALA A 196 20.63 5.43 -0.70
CA ALA A 196 19.56 4.76 0.05
C ALA A 196 20.11 3.87 1.18
N GLN A 197 21.16 3.10 0.91
CA GLN A 197 21.83 2.27 1.92
C GLN A 197 22.41 3.11 3.07
N ARG A 198 23.19 4.16 2.77
CA ARG A 198 23.75 5.05 3.81
C ARG A 198 22.68 5.67 4.71
N ARG A 199 21.53 6.03 4.13
CA ARG A 199 20.41 6.65 4.85
C ARG A 199 19.69 5.66 5.73
N PHE A 200 19.53 4.43 5.24
CA PHE A 200 18.96 3.33 5.99
C PHE A 200 19.86 2.92 7.16
N ASP A 201 21.17 2.75 6.93
CA ASP A 201 22.13 2.35 7.96
C ASP A 201 22.23 3.38 9.10
N ARG A 202 22.14 4.67 8.75
CA ARG A 202 22.13 5.77 9.73
C ARG A 202 20.77 6.04 10.34
N MET A 203 19.71 5.40 9.84
CA MET A 203 18.32 5.76 10.14
C MET A 203 18.10 7.26 10.12
N GLU A 204 18.53 7.90 9.01
CA GLU A 204 18.50 9.36 8.89
C GLU A 204 17.11 9.94 9.10
N THR A 205 17.10 11.09 9.76
CA THR A 205 15.92 11.68 10.38
C THR A 205 15.53 12.96 9.65
N PHE A 206 14.29 13.41 9.85
CA PHE A 206 13.75 14.55 9.11
C PHE A 206 14.28 15.91 9.60
N GLY A 207 14.81 15.99 10.83
CA GLY A 207 15.37 17.23 11.39
C GLY A 207 14.33 18.21 11.92
N THR A 208 13.12 17.72 12.22
CA THR A 208 11.95 18.47 12.69
C THR A 208 11.63 18.15 14.15
N ALA A 209 10.59 18.78 14.71
CA ALA A 209 10.26 18.65 16.13
C ALA A 209 9.90 17.22 16.56
N TRP A 210 9.32 16.38 15.69
CA TRP A 210 9.04 14.96 15.97
C TRP A 210 10.15 14.02 15.45
N ASP A 211 10.90 14.46 14.43
CA ASP A 211 12.12 13.81 13.91
C ASP A 211 11.98 12.33 13.51
N PRO A 212 10.94 11.91 12.74
CA PRO A 212 10.80 10.53 12.30
C PRO A 212 11.92 10.14 11.32
N PRO A 213 12.28 8.84 11.23
CA PRO A 213 13.27 8.33 10.26
C PRO A 213 12.68 8.26 8.84
N MET A 214 12.16 9.39 8.33
CA MET A 214 11.54 9.48 7.01
C MET A 214 12.55 9.23 5.88
N PRO A 215 13.69 9.95 5.79
CA PRO A 215 14.69 9.67 4.76
C PRO A 215 15.23 8.24 4.81
N GLY A 216 15.48 7.71 6.02
CA GLY A 216 16.01 6.37 6.23
C GLY A 216 15.07 5.25 5.77
N THR A 217 13.75 5.45 5.82
CA THR A 217 12.76 4.42 5.45
C THR A 217 12.18 4.61 4.05
N ILE A 218 11.91 5.85 3.62
CA ILE A 218 11.28 6.13 2.33
C ILE A 218 12.23 5.89 1.16
N LYS A 219 13.51 6.29 1.26
CA LYS A 219 14.48 6.08 0.17
C LYS A 219 14.67 4.60 -0.20
N PRO A 220 14.93 3.68 0.74
CA PRO A 220 14.98 2.26 0.39
C PRO A 220 13.62 1.72 -0.07
N ALA A 221 12.50 2.20 0.50
CA ALA A 221 11.16 1.80 0.04
C ALA A 221 10.90 2.17 -1.43
N ILE A 222 11.34 3.35 -1.88
CA ILE A 222 11.27 3.77 -3.29
C ILE A 222 11.99 2.76 -4.18
N LEU A 223 13.21 2.33 -3.80
CA LEU A 223 14.00 1.36 -4.58
C LEU A 223 13.36 -0.04 -4.61
N ILE A 224 12.77 -0.47 -3.49
CA ILE A 224 12.06 -1.75 -3.43
C ILE A 224 10.82 -1.71 -4.33
N ILE A 225 10.02 -0.65 -4.23
CA ILE A 225 8.76 -0.53 -4.96
C ILE A 225 9.00 -0.37 -6.47
N ILE A 226 9.99 0.40 -6.90
CA ILE A 226 10.26 0.52 -8.35
C ILE A 226 10.70 -0.82 -8.96
N VAL A 227 11.42 -1.65 -8.22
CA VAL A 227 11.74 -3.02 -8.62
C VAL A 227 10.47 -3.87 -8.70
N LEU A 228 9.58 -3.77 -7.72
CA LEU A 228 8.28 -4.46 -7.75
C LEU A 228 7.41 -4.01 -8.93
N VAL A 229 7.44 -2.73 -9.31
CA VAL A 229 6.74 -2.17 -10.48
C VAL A 229 7.31 -2.75 -11.77
N ALA A 230 8.63 -2.84 -11.90
CA ALA A 230 9.26 -3.46 -13.07
C ALA A 230 8.91 -4.94 -13.18
N ILE A 231 8.94 -5.68 -12.07
CA ILE A 231 8.53 -7.09 -12.03
C ILE A 231 7.05 -7.22 -12.41
N GLN A 232 6.17 -6.37 -11.90
CA GLN A 232 4.75 -6.36 -12.25
C GLN A 232 4.53 -6.04 -13.74
N ALA A 233 5.29 -5.09 -14.30
CA ALA A 233 5.23 -4.76 -15.73
C ALA A 233 5.64 -5.95 -16.61
N VAL A 234 6.71 -6.66 -16.23
CA VAL A 234 7.13 -7.90 -16.91
C VAL A 234 6.08 -9.00 -16.77
N SER A 235 5.51 -9.18 -15.57
CA SER A 235 4.43 -10.15 -15.31
C SER A 235 3.21 -9.87 -16.20
N ASN A 236 2.80 -8.60 -16.32
CA ASN A 236 1.70 -8.17 -17.18
C ASN A 236 1.98 -8.49 -18.66
N LEU A 237 3.19 -8.20 -19.14
CA LEU A 237 3.60 -8.50 -20.52
C LEU A 237 3.54 -10.00 -20.83
N ILE A 238 4.04 -10.83 -19.93
CA ILE A 238 4.02 -12.29 -20.07
C ILE A 238 2.57 -12.79 -20.06
N SER A 239 1.75 -12.31 -19.13
CA SER A 239 0.34 -12.70 -19.02
C SER A 239 -0.49 -12.30 -20.24
N ASP A 240 -0.11 -11.23 -20.94
CA ASP A 240 -0.85 -10.73 -22.11
C ASP A 240 -0.39 -11.28 -23.44
N TRP A 241 0.75 -11.96 -23.46
CA TRP A 241 1.43 -12.28 -24.71
C TRP A 241 0.58 -13.07 -25.71
N HIS A 242 -0.34 -13.89 -25.19
CA HIS A 242 -1.23 -14.74 -25.97
C HIS A 242 -2.67 -14.25 -26.03
N LYS A 243 -2.99 -13.11 -25.42
CA LYS A 243 -4.35 -12.56 -25.48
C LYS A 243 -4.66 -12.06 -26.87
N GLU A 244 -5.91 -12.24 -27.26
CA GLU A 244 -6.40 -11.64 -28.49
C GLU A 244 -6.47 -10.11 -28.32
N PRO A 245 -6.22 -9.32 -29.38
CA PRO A 245 -6.40 -7.88 -29.32
C PRO A 245 -7.88 -7.60 -29.03
N GLU A 246 -8.16 -7.17 -27.80
CA GLU A 246 -9.45 -6.59 -27.45
C GLU A 246 -9.55 -5.24 -28.18
N THR A 247 -10.65 -5.02 -28.90
CA THR A 247 -10.97 -3.72 -29.50
C THR A 247 -11.70 -2.92 -28.45
N HIS A 248 -11.07 -1.89 -27.89
CA HIS A 248 -11.68 -1.09 -26.84
C HIS A 248 -12.76 -0.17 -27.43
N SER A 249 -14.01 -0.42 -27.05
CA SER A 249 -15.13 0.46 -27.31
C SER A 249 -15.32 1.42 -26.13
N PRO A 250 -15.75 2.67 -26.33
CA PRO A 250 -16.12 3.57 -25.22
C PRO A 250 -17.18 2.99 -24.27
N MET A 251 -17.90 1.93 -24.68
CA MET A 251 -18.86 1.22 -23.83
C MET A 251 -18.20 0.26 -22.82
N ASP A 252 -16.94 -0.15 -23.05
CA ASP A 252 -16.22 -1.08 -22.16
C ASP A 252 -15.78 -0.40 -20.85
N ASP A 253 -15.75 0.94 -20.83
CA ASP A 253 -15.46 1.75 -19.64
C ASP A 253 -16.70 1.96 -18.74
N ILE A 254 -17.89 1.49 -19.15
CA ILE A 254 -19.13 1.64 -18.37
C ILE A 254 -19.25 0.50 -17.35
N ASP A 255 -19.24 0.85 -16.07
CA ASP A 255 -19.32 -0.11 -14.97
C ASP A 255 -20.65 -0.90 -15.01
N GLN A 256 -20.54 -2.23 -15.10
CA GLN A 256 -21.69 -3.11 -15.18
C GLN A 256 -22.56 -3.06 -13.91
N SER A 257 -21.96 -2.74 -12.76
CA SER A 257 -22.67 -2.51 -11.50
C SER A 257 -23.41 -1.16 -11.50
N GLU A 258 -22.87 -0.12 -12.15
CA GLU A 258 -23.59 1.14 -12.39
C GLU A 258 -24.79 0.90 -13.30
N ILE A 259 -24.64 0.11 -14.38
CA ILE A 259 -25.75 -0.26 -15.27
C ILE A 259 -26.84 -1.01 -14.49
N GLU A 260 -26.46 -1.95 -13.63
CA GLU A 260 -27.40 -2.71 -12.80
C GLU A 260 -28.12 -1.82 -11.79
N ASN A 261 -27.40 -0.89 -11.15
CA ASN A 261 -27.99 0.09 -10.23
C ASN A 261 -28.92 1.08 -10.94
N ILE A 262 -28.58 1.53 -12.15
CA ILE A 262 -29.46 2.35 -12.99
C ILE A 262 -30.72 1.57 -13.36
N LYS A 263 -30.59 0.31 -13.82
CA LYS A 263 -31.75 -0.56 -14.10
C LYS A 263 -32.66 -0.70 -12.88
N LYS A 264 -32.08 -0.98 -11.72
CA LYS A 264 -32.81 -1.10 -10.46
C LYS A 264 -33.49 0.19 -10.03
N THR A 265 -32.93 1.34 -10.39
CA THR A 265 -33.53 2.66 -10.16
C THR A 265 -34.69 2.94 -11.12
N LEU A 266 -34.64 2.43 -12.34
CA LEU A 266 -35.70 2.57 -13.35
C LEU A 266 -36.86 1.58 -13.16
N GLU A 267 -36.63 0.48 -12.43
CA GLU A 267 -37.65 -0.53 -12.09
C GLU A 267 -38.46 -0.20 -10.82
N ASN A 268 -38.08 0.84 -10.06
CA ASN A 268 -38.82 1.36 -8.89
C ASN A 268 -39.55 2.67 -9.22
#